data_AF-A0A521L032-F1
#
_entry.id   AF-A0A521L032-F1
#
_cell.length_a   1.000
_cell.length_b   1.000
_cell.length_c   1.000
_cell.angle_alpha   90.00
_cell.angle_beta   90.00
_cell.angle_gamma   90.00
#
_symmetry.space_group_name_H-M   'P 1'
#
loop_
_entity.id
_entity.type
_entity.pdbx_description
1 polymer ?
#
loop_
_entity_poly.entity_id
_entity_poly.type
_entity_poly.pdbx_seq_one_letter_code
_entity_poly.pdbx_strand_id
1 'polypeptide(L)'
;MRVAISPAIFRKFGRHLIRLSVTVLTLLPAMGRSELPPSVAAVSPPTRPPTELVRHLNAIAKLAQASPLVTIPAGWFLMGTTRKDNDPFGLETQYDDTESPQRRVWLDAYEMDRDEVSLAEYLAH
;
A
#
# COMPACT_ATOMS: atom_id res chain seq x y z
N MET A 1 -50.21 -4.77 28.25
CA MET A 1 -51.11 -3.82 27.55
C MET A 1 -50.61 -3.68 26.13
N ARG A 2 -51.29 -4.32 25.17
CA ARG A 2 -51.02 -4.24 23.72
C ARG A 2 -52.03 -3.27 23.12
N VAL A 3 -51.59 -2.29 22.33
CA VAL A 3 -52.40 -1.72 21.24
C VAL A 3 -51.45 -1.41 20.09
N ALA A 4 -51.86 -1.86 18.91
CA ALA A 4 -51.16 -1.85 17.63
C ALA A 4 -51.95 -1.01 16.60
N ILE A 5 -51.44 -0.98 15.36
CA ILE A 5 -52.12 -0.71 14.06
C ILE A 5 -52.11 0.78 13.63
N SER A 6 -51.82 1.19 12.39
CA SER A 6 -51.25 0.57 11.17
C SER A 6 -50.86 1.67 10.16
N PRO A 7 -50.09 1.33 9.11
CA PRO A 7 -49.68 2.20 8.01
C PRO A 7 -50.63 2.15 6.81
N ALA A 8 -50.77 3.27 6.09
CA ALA A 8 -51.19 3.38 4.69
C ALA A 8 -50.88 4.85 4.27
N ILE A 9 -50.42 5.17 3.07
CA ILE A 9 -51.23 5.12 1.84
C ILE A 9 -50.32 5.13 0.60
N PHE A 10 -50.69 4.25 -0.30
CA PHE A 10 -50.19 3.94 -1.64
C PHE A 10 -50.98 4.73 -2.71
N ARG A 11 -50.33 5.10 -3.83
CA ARG A 11 -50.83 5.10 -5.25
C ARG A 11 -49.94 6.06 -6.07
N LYS A 12 -49.15 5.64 -7.06
CA LYS A 12 -49.41 4.97 -8.35
C LYS A 12 -50.04 5.91 -9.40
N PHE A 13 -49.67 5.65 -10.67
CA PHE A 13 -50.09 6.24 -11.95
C PHE A 13 -49.16 7.35 -12.46
N GLY A 14 -48.72 7.36 -13.71
CA GLY A 14 -49.15 6.60 -14.88
C GLY A 14 -48.81 7.44 -16.11
N ARG A 15 -48.19 6.81 -17.09
CA ARG A 15 -47.72 7.38 -18.36
C ARG A 15 -48.87 8.04 -19.12
N HIS A 16 -48.58 9.14 -19.81
CA HIS A 16 -48.71 9.30 -21.27
C HIS A 16 -49.18 10.69 -21.74
N LEU A 17 -48.61 11.06 -22.90
CA LEU A 17 -49.20 11.80 -24.01
C LEU A 17 -49.13 13.34 -24.02
N ILE A 18 -48.39 13.78 -25.05
CA ILE A 18 -48.74 14.85 -25.99
C ILE A 18 -48.51 16.28 -25.51
N ARG A 19 -47.52 16.95 -26.13
CA ARG A 19 -47.81 18.13 -26.97
C ARG A 19 -46.68 18.40 -27.98
N LEU A 20 -47.04 18.29 -29.26
CA LEU A 20 -46.41 18.95 -30.39
C LEU A 20 -46.33 20.47 -30.12
N SER A 21 -45.21 21.13 -30.47
CA SER A 21 -45.11 21.95 -31.70
C SER A 21 -44.04 23.06 -31.61
N VAL A 22 -43.28 23.15 -32.72
CA VAL A 22 -42.77 24.35 -33.40
C VAL A 22 -41.58 25.11 -32.79
N THR A 23 -40.39 24.71 -33.28
CA THR A 23 -39.38 25.48 -34.03
C THR A 23 -39.23 27.01 -33.80
N VAL A 24 -38.00 27.46 -33.51
CA VAL A 24 -37.13 28.33 -34.35
C VAL A 24 -36.15 29.16 -33.48
N LEU A 25 -34.85 28.92 -33.74
CA LEU A 25 -33.71 29.85 -33.76
C LEU A 25 -33.25 30.53 -32.46
N THR A 26 -32.03 30.19 -32.03
CA THR A 26 -31.06 31.20 -31.59
C THR A 26 -29.61 30.72 -31.80
N LEU A 27 -28.81 31.65 -32.29
CA LEU A 27 -27.39 31.64 -32.67
C LEU A 27 -26.41 30.89 -31.72
N LEU A 28 -25.41 30.25 -32.33
CA LEU A 28 -24.12 29.86 -31.74
C LEU A 28 -23.38 31.08 -31.14
N PRO A 29 -22.51 30.86 -30.14
CA PRO A 29 -21.10 30.94 -30.47
C PRO A 29 -20.26 29.79 -29.91
N ALA A 30 -19.23 29.47 -30.68
CA ALA A 30 -18.16 28.56 -30.34
C ALA A 30 -17.48 28.97 -29.02
N MET A 31 -17.40 28.05 -28.06
CA MET A 31 -16.45 28.12 -26.96
C MET A 31 -15.69 26.80 -26.86
N GLY A 32 -14.40 26.90 -27.20
CA GLY A 32 -13.28 26.09 -26.72
C GLY A 32 -13.56 24.62 -26.40
N ARG A 33 -13.31 23.75 -27.39
CA ARG A 33 -12.86 22.39 -27.08
C ARG A 33 -11.44 22.49 -26.51
N SER A 34 -11.32 22.48 -25.19
CA SER A 34 -10.07 22.13 -24.53
C SER A 34 -9.81 20.66 -24.84
N GLU A 35 -8.96 20.39 -25.83
CA GLU A 35 -8.39 19.07 -26.02
C GLU A 35 -7.54 18.75 -24.78
N LEU A 36 -8.07 17.89 -23.92
CA LEU A 36 -7.28 17.21 -22.90
C LEU A 36 -6.15 16.46 -23.62
N PRO A 37 -4.87 16.64 -23.24
CA PRO A 37 -3.84 15.79 -23.79
C PRO A 37 -4.10 14.35 -23.34
N PRO A 38 -4.03 13.34 -24.23
CA PRO A 38 -4.01 11.95 -23.80
C PRO A 38 -2.64 11.68 -23.16
N SER A 39 -2.49 12.01 -21.87
CA SER A 39 -1.42 11.45 -21.04
C SER A 39 -1.87 10.10 -20.53
N VAL A 40 -1.92 9.12 -21.42
CA VAL A 40 -1.74 7.74 -21.04
C VAL A 40 -0.33 7.43 -21.51
N ALA A 41 0.64 7.60 -20.60
CA ALA A 41 1.98 7.08 -20.82
C ALA A 41 1.82 5.62 -21.24
N ALA A 42 2.14 5.31 -22.49
CA ALA A 42 2.23 3.94 -22.95
C ALA A 42 3.16 3.23 -21.97
N VAL A 43 2.63 2.26 -21.22
CA VAL A 43 3.46 1.30 -20.49
C VAL A 43 4.26 0.61 -21.57
N SER A 44 5.51 1.03 -21.72
CA SER A 44 6.44 0.38 -22.64
C SER A 44 6.48 -1.10 -22.25
N PRO A 45 6.45 -2.04 -23.21
CA PRO A 45 6.68 -3.45 -22.88
C PRO A 45 8.00 -3.56 -22.12
N PRO A 46 8.15 -4.52 -21.18
CA PRO A 46 9.37 -4.62 -20.38
C PRO A 46 10.57 -4.71 -21.32
N THR A 47 11.35 -3.62 -21.36
CA THR A 47 12.56 -3.54 -22.16
C THR A 47 13.51 -4.62 -21.65
N ARG A 48 13.93 -5.54 -22.54
CA ARG A 48 14.94 -6.54 -22.19
C ARG A 48 16.14 -5.81 -21.57
N PRO A 49 16.62 -6.22 -20.38
CA PRO A 49 17.76 -5.57 -19.75
C PRO A 49 18.96 -5.62 -20.69
N PRO A 50 19.82 -4.58 -20.70
CA PRO A 50 21.04 -4.59 -21.48
C PRO A 50 21.86 -5.87 -21.20
N THR A 51 22.44 -6.48 -22.24
CA THR A 51 23.22 -7.73 -22.10
C THR A 51 24.37 -7.59 -21.10
N GLU A 52 24.95 -6.40 -20.99
CA GLU A 52 25.99 -6.08 -20.03
C GLU A 52 25.49 -6.16 -18.58
N LEU A 53 24.30 -5.62 -18.31
CA LEU A 53 23.67 -5.71 -16.99
C LEU A 53 23.44 -7.17 -16.59
N VAL A 54 22.91 -7.98 -17.52
CA VAL A 54 22.72 -9.42 -17.28
C VAL A 54 24.04 -10.12 -16.95
N ARG A 55 25.12 -9.76 -17.67
CA ARG A 55 26.46 -10.30 -17.39
C ARG A 55 26.95 -9.90 -15.99
N HIS A 56 26.76 -8.65 -15.58
CA HIS A 56 27.19 -8.16 -14.28
C HIS A 56 26.40 -8.80 -13.13
N LEU A 57 25.09 -8.88 -13.24
CA LEU A 57 24.26 -9.55 -12.24
C LEU A 57 24.65 -11.03 -12.10
N ASN A 58 24.90 -11.72 -13.21
CA ASN A 58 25.41 -13.10 -13.19
C ASN A 58 26.81 -13.22 -12.57
N ALA A 59 27.66 -12.21 -12.70
CA ALA A 59 28.96 -12.19 -12.06
C ALA A 59 28.83 -11.99 -10.54
N ILE A 60 27.91 -11.11 -10.11
CA ILE A 60 27.61 -10.88 -8.69
C ILE A 60 26.99 -12.12 -8.05
N ALA A 61 26.03 -12.78 -8.71
CA ALA A 61 25.41 -14.01 -8.22
C ALA A 61 26.45 -15.11 -7.90
N LYS A 62 27.56 -15.17 -8.65
CA LYS A 62 28.65 -16.13 -8.41
C LYS A 62 29.47 -15.83 -7.16
N LEU A 63 29.32 -14.65 -6.56
CA LEU A 63 29.94 -14.28 -5.29
C LEU A 63 29.10 -14.68 -4.07
N ALA A 64 27.95 -15.35 -4.29
CA ALA A 64 27.06 -15.75 -3.21
C ALA A 64 27.79 -16.61 -2.19
N GLN A 65 27.70 -16.20 -0.93
CA GLN A 65 28.27 -16.90 0.21
C GLN A 65 27.27 -16.80 1.35
N ALA A 66 26.82 -17.95 1.86
CA ALA A 66 25.85 -17.99 2.95
C ALA A 66 26.36 -17.23 4.19
N SER A 67 25.52 -16.35 4.72
CA SER A 67 25.73 -15.70 6.02
C SER A 67 25.84 -16.73 7.15
N PRO A 68 26.81 -16.61 8.07
CA PRO A 68 26.87 -17.49 9.24
C PRO A 68 25.66 -17.31 10.15
N LEU A 69 25.14 -18.43 10.65
CA LEU A 69 24.06 -18.44 11.63
C LEU A 69 24.60 -18.25 13.06
N VAL A 70 23.86 -17.50 13.86
CA VAL A 70 24.09 -17.29 15.28
C VAL A 70 22.92 -17.88 16.06
N THR A 71 23.22 -18.76 17.02
CA THR A 71 22.22 -19.31 17.93
C THR A 71 21.91 -18.31 19.04
N ILE A 72 20.64 -17.97 19.18
CA ILE A 72 20.10 -17.19 20.30
C ILE A 72 19.48 -18.17 21.31
N PRO A 73 19.96 -18.19 22.57
CA PRO A 73 19.45 -19.13 23.57
C PRO A 73 18.03 -18.76 24.00
N ALA A 74 17.27 -19.78 24.43
CA ALA A 74 15.96 -19.58 25.01
C ALA A 74 16.03 -18.74 26.30
N GLY A 75 15.04 -17.90 26.53
CA GLY A 75 14.96 -17.14 27.77
C GLY A 75 13.95 -16.01 27.78
N TRP A 76 13.91 -15.32 28.93
CA TRP A 76 13.14 -14.10 29.09
C TRP A 76 13.93 -12.90 28.54
N PHE A 77 13.28 -12.13 27.67
CA PHE A 77 13.79 -10.87 27.13
C PHE A 77 12.82 -9.73 27.45
N LEU A 78 13.35 -8.52 27.56
CA LEU A 78 12.58 -7.31 27.77
C LEU A 78 12.40 -6.58 26.42
N MET A 79 11.21 -6.69 25.84
CA MET A 79 10.89 -6.15 24.51
C MET A 79 10.14 -4.82 24.62
N GLY A 80 10.46 -3.89 23.71
CA GLY A 80 9.86 -2.56 23.63
C GLY A 80 10.61 -1.51 24.45
N THR A 81 10.19 -0.25 24.31
CA THR A 81 10.79 0.91 24.98
C THR A 81 9.85 1.52 26.01
N THR A 82 10.40 2.15 27.05
CA THR A 82 9.61 2.93 28.00
C THR A 82 9.38 4.33 27.45
N ARG A 83 8.16 4.83 27.62
CA ARG A 83 7.77 6.16 27.14
C ARG A 83 8.58 7.27 27.81
N LYS A 84 9.20 8.12 26.96
CA LYS A 84 9.88 9.35 27.35
C LYS A 84 9.15 10.53 26.71
N ASP A 85 8.44 11.32 27.50
CA ASP A 85 7.58 12.42 27.01
C ASP A 85 8.31 13.78 26.94
N ASN A 86 9.62 13.82 27.24
CA ASN A 86 10.35 15.05 27.54
C ASN A 86 11.16 15.65 26.37
N ASP A 87 11.28 14.99 25.23
CA ASP A 87 12.00 15.52 24.06
C ASP A 87 11.53 14.86 22.75
N PRO A 88 10.44 15.32 22.08
CA PRO A 88 9.80 14.60 20.97
C PRO A 88 10.65 14.37 19.71
N PHE A 89 11.84 14.96 19.61
CA PHE A 89 12.76 14.79 18.46
C PHE A 89 14.16 14.33 18.89
N GLY A 90 14.33 13.90 20.13
CA GLY A 90 15.58 13.33 20.61
C GLY A 90 15.87 11.98 19.95
N LEU A 91 17.15 11.63 19.83
CA LEU A 91 17.57 10.29 19.40
C LEU A 91 17.14 9.18 20.39
N GLU A 92 16.71 9.60 21.58
CA GLU A 92 16.27 8.76 22.69
C GLU A 92 14.75 8.70 22.83
N THR A 93 14.01 9.44 22.01
CA THR A 93 12.54 9.41 21.97
C THR A 93 12.02 8.38 21.00
N GLN A 94 10.85 7.86 21.35
CA GLN A 94 10.13 6.87 20.58
C GLN A 94 9.69 7.46 19.25
N TYR A 95 9.87 6.68 18.18
CA TYR A 95 9.54 7.13 16.83
C TYR A 95 8.01 7.15 16.60
N ASP A 96 7.29 6.14 17.13
CA ASP A 96 5.83 6.08 17.13
C ASP A 96 5.25 5.39 18.40
N ASP A 97 3.92 5.27 18.49
CA ASP A 97 3.22 4.69 19.63
C ASP A 97 3.18 3.14 19.65
N THR A 98 3.82 2.48 18.68
CA THR A 98 3.82 1.02 18.54
C THR A 98 4.95 0.31 19.30
N GLU A 99 6.01 1.05 19.66
CA GLU A 99 7.17 0.50 20.38
C GLU A 99 6.90 0.27 21.88
N SER A 100 5.81 0.83 22.41
CA SER A 100 5.39 0.75 23.80
C SER A 100 4.25 -0.25 24.03
N PRO A 101 4.09 -0.81 25.24
CA PRO A 101 4.97 -0.68 26.40
C PRO A 101 6.08 -1.73 26.40
N GLN A 102 7.13 -1.43 27.17
CA GLN A 102 8.16 -2.41 27.52
C GLN A 102 7.57 -3.57 28.35
N ARG A 103 7.83 -4.82 27.95
CA ARG A 103 7.27 -6.03 28.58
C ARG A 103 8.22 -7.24 28.49
N ARG A 104 8.07 -8.20 29.41
CA ARG A 104 8.80 -9.48 29.36
C ARG A 104 8.16 -10.43 28.36
N VAL A 105 8.97 -11.01 27.48
CA VAL A 105 8.59 -12.01 26.48
C VAL A 105 9.50 -13.21 26.63
N TRP A 106 8.93 -14.41 26.56
CA TRP A 106 9.70 -15.65 26.46
C TRP A 106 9.92 -15.96 24.99
N LEU A 107 11.16 -16.26 24.62
CA LEU A 107 11.51 -16.79 23.30
C LEU A 107 12.19 -18.15 23.50
N ASP A 108 11.81 -19.12 22.68
CA ASP A 108 12.55 -20.38 22.57
C ASP A 108 13.88 -20.16 21.84
N ALA A 109 14.77 -21.14 21.87
CA ALA A 109 16.04 -21.03 21.16
C ALA A 109 15.80 -21.00 19.64
N TYR A 110 16.47 -20.09 18.95
CA TYR A 110 16.39 -19.95 17.50
C TYR A 110 17.75 -19.58 16.91
N GLU A 111 17.86 -19.67 15.59
CA GLU A 111 19.04 -19.21 14.85
C GLU A 111 18.66 -17.99 14.02
N MET A 112 19.59 -17.05 13.90
CA MET A 112 19.45 -15.90 13.02
C MET A 112 20.72 -15.68 12.21
N ASP A 113 20.57 -15.16 11.00
CA ASP A 113 21.71 -14.73 10.21
C ASP A 113 22.47 -13.62 10.95
N ARG A 114 23.79 -13.74 11.00
CA ARG A 114 24.65 -12.71 11.59
C ARG A 114 24.63 -11.43 10.76
N ASP A 115 24.66 -11.61 9.45
CA ASP A 115 24.73 -10.55 8.44
C ASP A 115 23.47 -10.62 7.55
N GLU A 116 22.97 -9.46 7.10
CA GLU A 116 21.84 -9.40 6.18
C GLU A 116 22.12 -10.13 4.86
N VAL A 117 21.06 -10.63 4.21
CA VAL A 117 21.16 -11.29 2.90
C VAL A 117 21.81 -10.36 1.89
N SER A 118 22.92 -10.80 1.31
CA SER A 118 23.64 -10.03 0.30
C SER A 118 22.93 -10.06 -1.06
N LEU A 119 23.21 -9.07 -1.91
CA LEU A 119 22.72 -9.04 -3.28
C LEU A 119 23.16 -10.28 -4.08
N ALA A 120 24.36 -10.79 -3.80
CA ALA A 120 24.88 -11.98 -4.45
C ALA A 120 24.04 -13.22 -4.12
N GLU A 121 23.71 -13.41 -2.83
CA GLU A 121 22.83 -14.49 -2.39
C GLU A 121 21.42 -14.35 -2.98
N TYR A 122 20.84 -13.14 -2.97
CA TYR A 122 19.52 -12.90 -3.57
C TYR A 122 19.47 -13.28 -5.05
N LEU A 123 20.50 -12.96 -5.83
CA LEU A 123 20.55 -13.25 -7.27
C LEU A 123 20.84 -14.72 -7.59
N ALA A 124 21.27 -15.52 -6.62
CA ALA A 124 21.58 -16.93 -6.81
C ALA A 124 20.35 -17.86 -6.66
N HIS A 125 19.20 -17.31 -6.23
CA HIS A 125 17.94 -18.03 -5.99
C HIS A 125 16.83 -17.55 -6.94
#